data_AF-A0A246JZP3-F1
#
_entry.id   AF-A0A246JZP3-F1
#
_cell.length_a   1.000
_cell.length_b   1.000
_cell.length_c   1.000
_cell.angle_alpha   90.00
_cell.angle_beta   90.00
_cell.angle_gamma   90.00
#
_symmetry.space_group_name_H-M   'P 1'
#
loop_
_entity.id
_entity.type
_entity.pdbx_description
1 polymer ?
#
loop_
_entity_poly.entity_id
_entity_poly.type
_entity_poly.pdbx_seq_one_letter_code
_entity_poly.pdbx_strand_id
1 'polypeptide(L)' 'MELKEIGARVKCGTSGVIGQIVARTEWLWRSPEVAVARDGCDADGKPWDLMWLDEGRVSIVEDDD' A
#
# COMPACT_ATOMS: atom_id res chain seq x y z
N MET A 1 -4.18 16.64 -5.42
CA MET A 1 -3.56 15.34 -5.12
C MET A 1 -4.51 14.29 -5.62
N GLU A 2 -4.12 13.55 -6.66
CA GLU A 2 -4.95 12.46 -7.17
C GLU A 2 -4.91 11.31 -6.17
N LEU A 3 -6.10 10.80 -5.85
CA LEU A 3 -6.30 9.71 -4.90
C LEU A 3 -5.90 8.39 -5.55
N LYS A 4 -5.24 7.51 -4.81
CA LYS A 4 -4.84 6.20 -5.34
C LYS A 4 -6.00 5.23 -5.26
N GLU A 5 -6.18 4.45 -6.32
CA GLU A 5 -7.29 3.51 -6.42
C GLU A 5 -7.03 2.21 -5.64
N ILE A 6 -8.10 1.63 -5.08
CA ILE A 6 -8.04 0.28 -4.52
C ILE A 6 -7.74 -0.69 -5.67
N GLY A 7 -6.85 -1.65 -5.43
CA GLY A 7 -6.37 -2.59 -6.42
C GLY A 7 -5.13 -2.12 -7.16
N ALA A 8 -4.74 -0.84 -7.06
CA ALA A 8 -3.49 -0.36 -7.66
C ALA A 8 -2.28 -0.98 -6.96
N ARG A 9 -1.27 -1.34 -7.76
CA ARG A 9 0.04 -1.78 -7.27
C ARG A 9 0.88 -0.56 -6.93
N VAL A 10 1.46 -0.56 -5.73
CA VAL A 10 2.20 0.59 -5.19
C VAL A 10 3.51 0.19 -4.55
N LYS A 11 4.45 1.13 -4.54
CA LYS A 11 5.72 1.05 -3.82
C LYS A 11 5.81 2.17 -2.80
N CYS A 12 6.14 1.84 -1.56
CA CYS A 12 6.47 2.81 -0.53
C CYS A 12 7.90 3.31 -0.70
N GLY A 13 8.08 4.64 -0.82
CA GLY A 13 9.40 5.23 -1.03
C GLY A 13 10.35 5.09 0.17
N THR A 14 9.82 4.96 1.39
CA THR A 14 10.61 4.93 2.63
C THR A 14 10.94 3.51 3.10
N SER A 15 9.98 2.60 3.07
CA SER A 15 10.18 1.21 3.49
C SER A 15 10.61 0.27 2.36
N GLY A 16 10.49 0.70 1.10
CA GLY A 16 10.76 -0.13 -0.07
C GLY A 16 9.73 -1.25 -0.31
N VAL A 17 8.65 -1.30 0.50
CA VAL A 17 7.56 -2.28 0.35
C VAL A 17 6.85 -2.07 -0.98
N ILE A 18 6.60 -3.17 -1.69
CA ILE A 18 5.81 -3.22 -2.93
C ILE A 18 4.62 -4.14 -2.69
N GLY A 19 3.42 -3.69 -3.04
CA GLY A 19 2.21 -4.47 -2.84
C GLY A 19 0.98 -3.83 -3.46
N GLN A 20 -0.19 -4.36 -3.16
CA GLN A 20 -1.47 -3.90 -3.70
C GLN A 20 -2.27 -3.15 -2.64
N ILE A 21 -2.90 -2.04 -3.01
CA ILE A 21 -3.86 -1.35 -2.13
C ILE A 21 -5.11 -2.22 -1.97
N VAL A 22 -5.45 -2.59 -0.74
CA VAL A 22 -6.64 -3.43 -0.45
C VAL A 22 -7.70 -2.72 0.40
N ALA A 23 -7.32 -1.67 1.11
CA ALA A 23 -8.25 -0.83 1.84
C ALA A 23 -7.73 0.60 1.89
N ARG A 24 -8.66 1.54 2.13
CA ARG A 24 -8.37 2.95 2.32
C ARG A 24 -9.14 3.43 3.53
N THR A 25 -8.54 4.36 4.25
CA THR A 25 -9.16 5.02 5.41
C THR A 25 -8.66 6.45 5.49
N GLU A 26 -9.43 7.29 6.16
CA GLU A 26 -8.99 8.62 6.54
C GLU A 26 -9.08 8.70 8.06
N TRP A 27 -7.91 8.78 8.71
CA TRP A 27 -7.86 9.09 10.13
C TRP A 27 -7.75 10.61 10.32
N LEU A 28 -7.99 11.06 11.55
CA LEU A 28 -7.94 12.45 12.03
C LEU A 28 -7.20 13.42 11.10
N TRP A 29 -7.91 14.47 10.67
CA TRP A 29 -7.38 15.63 9.92
C TRP A 29 -6.88 15.34 8.50
N ARG A 30 -7.69 14.66 7.67
CA ARG A 30 -7.38 14.48 6.23
C ARG A 30 -6.02 13.82 6.02
N SER A 31 -5.70 12.82 6.85
CA SER A 31 -4.53 11.97 6.66
C SER A 31 -4.99 10.67 5.97
N PRO A 32 -5.08 10.66 4.62
CA PRO A 32 -5.47 9.46 3.89
C PRO A 32 -4.39 8.40 4.06
N GLU A 33 -4.81 7.21 4.50
CA GLU A 33 -3.96 6.04 4.61
C GLU A 33 -4.50 4.93 3.72
N VAL A 34 -3.57 4.13 3.20
CA VAL A 34 -3.85 2.96 2.38
C VAL A 34 -3.27 1.72 3.06
N ALA A 35 -4.05 0.66 3.13
CA ALA A 35 -3.56 -0.65 3.53
C ALA A 35 -2.96 -1.35 2.30
N VAL A 36 -1.68 -1.72 2.40
CA VAL A 36 -0.95 -2.40 1.34
C VAL A 36 -0.76 -3.86 1.72
N ALA A 37 -1.30 -4.76 0.90
CA ALA A 37 -1.03 -6.20 0.97
C ALA A 37 0.22 -6.52 0.15
N ARG A 38 1.19 -7.19 0.78
CA ARG A 38 2.46 -7.58 0.15
C ARG A 38 2.34 -9.01 -0.39
N ASP A 39 3.03 -9.28 -1.50
CA ASP A 39 3.14 -10.65 -2.01
C ASP A 39 4.05 -11.49 -1.10
N GLY A 40 3.73 -12.77 -1.00
CA GLY A 40 4.49 -13.76 -0.24
C GLY A 40 3.96 -13.97 1.17
N CYS A 41 4.79 -14.61 2.00
CA CYS A 41 4.48 -14.96 3.38
C CYS A 41 5.61 -14.55 4.32
N ASP A 42 5.31 -14.43 5.60
CA ASP A 42 6.31 -14.34 6.66
C ASP A 42 7.11 -15.65 6.78
N ALA A 43 8.08 -15.67 7.69
CA ALA A 43 8.90 -16.85 7.93
C ALA A 43 8.09 -18.07 8.42
N ASP A 44 6.90 -17.83 8.98
CA ASP A 44 5.97 -18.84 9.48
C ASP A 44 4.98 -19.32 8.42
N GLY A 45 5.10 -18.83 7.17
CA GLY A 45 4.25 -19.20 6.04
C GLY A 45 2.86 -18.54 6.06
N LYS A 46 2.64 -17.54 6.92
CA LYS A 46 1.40 -16.77 6.95
C LYS A 46 1.50 -15.57 6.01
N PRO A 47 0.38 -15.12 5.42
CA PRO A 47 0.35 -13.86 4.71
C PRO A 47 0.87 -12.74 5.59
N TRP A 48 1.60 -11.79 4.99
CA TRP A 48 2.03 -10.60 5.70
C TRP A 48 0.82 -9.84 6.25
N ASP A 49 0.97 -9.31 7.47
CA ASP A 49 0.01 -8.35 8.01
C ASP A 49 -0.11 -7.14 7.06
N LEU A 50 -1.32 -6.60 6.97
CA LEU A 50 -1.58 -5.40 6.18
C LEU A 50 -0.78 -4.23 6.74
N MET A 51 -0.05 -3.55 5.85
CA MET A 51 0.73 -2.39 6.22
C MET A 51 -0.03 -1.11 5.88
N TRP A 52 -0.37 -0.32 6.90
CA TRP A 52 -0.97 1.00 6.72
C TRP A 52 0.11 2.02 6.41
N LEU A 53 -0.06 2.73 5.29
CA LEU A 53 0.88 3.73 4.79
C LEU A 53 0.14 5.01 4.44
N ASP A 54 0.78 6.15 4.70
CA ASP A 54 0.35 7.45 4.21
C ASP A 54 0.28 7.44 2.67
N GLU A 55 -0.87 7.81 2.12
CA GLU A 55 -1.12 7.81 0.67
C GLU A 55 -0.11 8.66 -0.10
N GLY A 56 0.38 9.76 0.49
CA GLY A 56 1.37 10.65 -0.10
C GLY A 56 2.79 10.07 -0.15
N ARG A 57 3.04 8.94 0.52
CA ARG A 57 4.37 8.29 0.58
C ARG A 57 4.49 7.04 -0.28
N VAL A 58 3.41 6.65 -0.93
CA VAL A 58 3.41 5.54 -1.88
C VAL A 58 3.37 6.08 -3.32
N SER A 59 3.90 5.33 -4.27
CA SER A 59 3.90 5.63 -5.72
C SER A 59 3.26 4.46 -6.46
N ILE A 60 2.43 4.73 -7.48
CA ILE A 60 1.90 3.64 -8.32
C ILE A 60 3.07 3.02 -9.08
N VAL A 61 3.08 1.70 -9.17
CA VAL A 61 3.98 0.95 -10.03
C VAL A 61 3.14 0.55 -11.23
N GLU A 62 3.40 1.16 -12.39
CA GLU A 62 2.85 0.68 -13.64
C GLU A 62 3.53 -0.66 -13.94
N ASP A 63 2.75 -1.73 -14.10
CA ASP A 63 3.25 -2.94 -14.75
C ASP A 63 3.37 -2.58 -16.24
N ASP A 64 4.60 -2.56 -16.76
CA ASP A 64 4.89 -2.53 -18.19
C ASP A 64 4.29 -3.83 -18.80
N ASP A 65 3.09 -3.74 -19.37
CA ASP A 65 2.52 -4.74 -20.28
C ASP A 65 2.86 -4.36 -21.74
#